data_AF-A0AA35X0T1-F1
#
_entry.id   AF-A0AA35X0T1-F1
#
_cell.length_a   1.000
_cell.length_b   1.000
_cell.length_c   1.000
_cell.angle_alpha   90.00
_cell.angle_beta   90.00
_cell.angle_gamma   90.00
#
_symmetry.space_group_name_H-M   'P 1'
#
loop_
_entity.id
_entity.type
_entity.pdbx_description
1 polymer ?
#
loop_
_entity_poly.entity_id
_entity_poly.type
_entity_poly.pdbx_seq_one_letter_code
_entity_poly.pdbx_strand_id
1 'polypeptide(L)'
;MKQVNSVCPGCSVGCNITVDYKEDGLYRIQPRFHEDINQHWMCDDGRLGYHYVNSEDRLKIPMKRIDGELVPTSWADALNIIVEKFSETDPESTVVVGSAQGTNEENYLLGKLAREVLKTESIGLFGREPGEEHKFPQFTIDADKNPNTRGALDMLKLGDDASLTGDALWNGIANAKVVYLVNGAPERPLDETAKQALEAVDFLVVQDIFESDVAQLADVVLPGVTFAEKDGSFTNAKGWVQRIHQAVDPPGEARVDWEIIQQLAKRLGGEIDYHFAGEIALEIAENVPDYQDATHQKIGDGGVNLASENS
;
A
#
# COMPACT_ATOMS: atom_id res chain seq x y z
N MET A 1 5.85 18.23 21.67
CA MET A 1 4.97 17.72 20.60
C MET A 1 5.63 18.12 19.29
N LYS A 2 5.95 17.16 18.42
CA LYS A 2 6.45 17.43 17.08
C LYS A 2 5.26 17.47 16.12
N GLN A 3 5.44 18.13 14.98
CA GLN A 3 4.42 18.22 13.93
C GLN A 3 5.06 17.85 12.59
N VAL A 4 4.32 17.13 11.76
CA VAL A 4 4.70 16.86 10.38
C VAL A 4 3.48 16.96 9.47
N ASN A 5 3.66 17.49 8.27
CA ASN A 5 2.60 17.51 7.27
C ASN A 5 2.46 16.12 6.66
N SER A 6 1.24 15.74 6.28
CA SER A 6 0.99 14.47 5.60
C SER A 6 -0.34 14.55 4.84
N VAL A 7 -0.85 13.39 4.43
CA VAL A 7 -2.14 13.20 3.77
C VAL A 7 -2.99 12.23 4.58
N CYS A 8 -4.29 12.45 4.64
CA CYS A 8 -5.23 11.56 5.30
C CYS A 8 -5.25 10.18 4.61
N PRO A 9 -5.05 9.05 5.33
CA PRO A 9 -5.12 7.70 4.77
C PRO A 9 -6.57 7.16 4.67
N GLY A 10 -7.57 8.03 4.81
CA GLY A 10 -8.97 7.63 5.00
C GLY A 10 -9.69 7.23 3.70
N CYS A 11 -9.92 8.20 2.82
CA CYS A 11 -10.63 8.02 1.55
C CYS A 11 -9.88 8.74 0.43
N SER A 12 -10.34 8.58 -0.80
CA SER A 12 -9.68 9.04 -2.03
C SER A 12 -9.66 10.56 -2.22
N VAL A 13 -10.24 11.35 -1.32
CA VAL A 13 -10.18 12.82 -1.37
C VAL A 13 -8.76 13.34 -1.17
N GLY A 14 -7.96 12.66 -0.34
CA GLY A 14 -6.59 13.10 -0.05
C GLY A 14 -6.51 14.38 0.77
N CYS A 15 -7.34 14.56 1.81
CA CYS A 15 -7.28 15.75 2.66
C CYS A 15 -5.86 16.01 3.16
N ASN A 16 -5.35 17.24 3.01
CA ASN A 16 -4.07 17.63 3.57
C ASN A 16 -4.17 17.72 5.09
N ILE A 17 -3.18 17.17 5.79
CA ILE A 17 -3.19 17.07 7.25
C ILE A 17 -1.87 17.54 7.86
N THR A 18 -1.94 17.83 9.16
CA THR A 18 -0.78 17.90 10.04
C THR A 18 -0.98 16.85 11.15
N VAL A 19 0.05 16.05 11.38
CA VAL A 19 0.11 15.01 12.41
C VAL A 19 0.91 15.53 13.60
N ASP A 20 0.28 15.56 14.77
CA ASP A 20 0.94 15.84 16.05
C ASP A 20 1.38 14.52 16.68
N TYR A 21 2.67 14.40 16.97
CA TYR A 21 3.25 13.15 17.47
C TYR A 21 4.37 13.36 18.48
N LYS A 22 4.73 12.25 19.13
CA LYS A 22 5.95 12.06 19.91
C LYS A 22 6.52 10.68 19.58
N GLU A 23 7.62 10.31 20.23
CA GLU A 23 8.27 9.01 20.04
C GLU A 23 7.36 7.82 20.35
N ASP A 24 6.36 7.98 21.23
CA ASP A 24 5.42 6.94 21.64
C ASP A 24 4.15 6.84 20.77
N GLY A 25 4.06 7.63 19.69
CA GLY A 25 2.96 7.54 18.73
C GLY A 25 2.30 8.87 18.37
N LEU A 26 1.16 8.75 17.69
CA LEU A 26 0.33 9.85 17.23
C LEU A 26 -0.63 10.32 18.33
N TYR A 27 -0.85 11.62 18.41
CA TYR A 27 -1.75 12.23 19.41
C TYR A 27 -2.93 12.96 18.78
N ARG A 28 -2.77 13.46 17.56
CA ARG A 28 -3.82 14.22 16.86
C ARG A 28 -3.53 14.33 15.38
N ILE A 29 -4.58 14.26 14.58
CA ILE A 29 -4.57 14.69 13.18
C ILE A 29 -5.40 15.97 13.06
N GLN A 30 -4.87 16.97 12.36
CA GLN A 30 -5.53 18.25 12.10
C GLN A 30 -5.63 18.50 10.59
N PRO A 31 -6.73 19.13 10.10
CA PRO A 31 -6.79 19.56 8.71
C PRO A 31 -5.75 20.66 8.46
N ARG A 32 -5.04 20.53 7.35
CA ARG A 32 -4.14 21.54 6.80
C ARG A 32 -4.78 22.13 5.55
N PHE A 33 -4.64 23.45 5.38
CA PHE A 33 -5.30 24.15 4.29
C PHE A 33 -4.78 23.72 2.93
N HIS A 34 -5.70 23.38 2.03
CA HIS A 34 -5.44 23.25 0.59
C HIS A 34 -6.66 23.74 -0.19
N GLU A 35 -6.47 24.72 -1.08
CA GLU A 35 -7.57 25.42 -1.75
C GLU A 35 -8.45 24.47 -2.58
N ASP A 36 -7.85 23.55 -3.34
CA ASP A 36 -8.57 22.68 -4.29
C ASP A 36 -9.07 21.34 -3.71
N ILE A 37 -8.62 20.97 -2.52
CA ILE A 37 -8.84 19.62 -1.97
C ILE A 37 -9.82 19.67 -0.80
N ASN A 38 -9.37 20.15 0.36
CA ASN A 38 -10.14 20.08 1.60
C ASN A 38 -10.40 21.44 2.25
N GLN A 39 -9.82 22.54 1.74
CA GLN A 39 -9.84 23.85 2.38
C GLN A 39 -9.46 23.69 3.86
N HIS A 40 -10.33 24.06 4.81
CA HIS A 40 -10.09 23.88 6.25
C HIS A 40 -10.74 22.61 6.85
N TRP A 41 -11.30 21.74 6.01
CA TRP A 41 -12.16 20.64 6.44
C TRP A 41 -11.46 19.29 6.47
N MET A 42 -12.04 18.40 7.28
CA MET A 42 -11.73 16.98 7.40
C MET A 42 -12.89 16.33 8.14
N CYS A 43 -13.29 15.13 7.72
CA CYS A 43 -14.33 14.35 8.39
C CYS A 43 -13.85 13.75 9.72
N ASP A 44 -14.80 13.26 10.51
CA ASP A 44 -14.48 12.63 11.80
C ASP A 44 -13.69 11.32 11.62
N ASP A 45 -13.98 10.53 10.58
CA ASP A 45 -13.24 9.31 10.26
C ASP A 45 -11.74 9.59 10.06
N GLY A 46 -11.40 10.61 9.26
CA GLY A 46 -10.02 11.00 9.02
C GLY A 46 -9.35 11.62 10.26
N ARG A 47 -10.12 12.30 11.11
CA ARG A 47 -9.62 12.96 12.31
C ARG A 47 -9.35 12.00 13.46
N LEU A 48 -10.17 10.96 13.60
CA LEU A 48 -10.17 10.02 14.72
C LEU A 48 -9.59 8.66 14.34
N GLY A 49 -9.46 8.36 13.04
CA GLY A 49 -9.04 7.05 12.54
C GLY A 49 -7.56 6.72 12.69
N TYR A 50 -6.74 7.48 13.40
CA TYR A 50 -5.29 7.22 13.50
C TYR A 50 -4.90 6.21 14.59
N HIS A 51 -5.84 5.84 15.48
CA HIS A 51 -5.52 5.05 16.67
C HIS A 51 -4.88 3.69 16.38
N TYR A 52 -5.15 3.09 15.21
CA TYR A 52 -4.54 1.84 14.78
C TYR A 52 -3.00 1.94 14.64
N VAL A 53 -2.47 3.14 14.34
CA VAL A 53 -1.02 3.38 14.28
C VAL A 53 -0.37 3.10 15.63
N ASN A 54 -1.04 3.45 16.72
CA ASN A 54 -0.57 3.26 18.10
C ASN A 54 -0.96 1.90 18.70
N SER A 55 -1.60 1.00 17.92
CA SER A 55 -2.09 -0.26 18.48
C SER A 55 -0.94 -1.20 18.84
N GLU A 56 -1.06 -1.87 19.98
CA GLU A 56 -0.10 -2.91 20.38
C GLU A 56 -0.26 -4.21 19.59
N ASP A 57 -1.43 -4.39 18.95
CA ASP A 57 -1.79 -5.57 18.15
C ASP A 57 -1.14 -5.55 16.74
N ARG A 58 -0.35 -4.51 16.44
CA ARG A 58 0.40 -4.40 15.18
C ARG A 58 1.36 -5.56 15.01
N LEU A 59 1.52 -6.02 13.78
CA LEU A 59 2.55 -7.00 13.43
C LEU A 59 3.95 -6.38 13.64
N LYS A 60 4.74 -7.02 14.50
CA LYS A 60 6.08 -6.56 14.89
C LYS A 60 7.19 -7.41 14.30
N ILE A 61 6.91 -8.66 13.95
CA ILE A 61 7.89 -9.64 13.49
C ILE A 61 7.27 -10.51 12.38
N PRO A 62 8.07 -11.02 11.43
CA PRO A 62 7.58 -11.98 10.44
C PRO A 62 6.95 -13.21 11.09
N MET A 63 5.93 -13.74 10.44
CA MET A 63 5.25 -14.97 10.86
C MET A 63 5.32 -16.00 9.74
N LYS A 64 5.34 -17.29 10.08
CA LYS A 64 5.18 -18.38 9.13
C LYS A 64 4.19 -19.40 9.63
N ARG A 65 3.52 -20.11 8.72
CA ARG A 65 2.57 -21.15 9.07
C ARG A 65 3.29 -22.47 9.36
N ILE A 66 2.98 -23.07 10.50
CA ILE A 66 3.38 -24.43 10.86
C ILE A 66 2.15 -25.14 11.43
N ASP A 67 1.82 -26.32 10.90
CA ASP A 67 0.70 -27.14 11.38
C ASP A 67 -0.65 -26.38 11.49
N GLY A 68 -0.87 -25.41 10.59
CA GLY A 68 -2.10 -24.61 10.52
C GLY A 68 -2.08 -23.33 11.36
N GLU A 69 -1.05 -23.09 12.17
CA GLU A 69 -0.94 -21.89 13.02
C GLU A 69 0.20 -20.97 12.57
N LEU A 70 -0.01 -19.66 12.68
CA LEU A 70 1.04 -18.67 12.46
C LEU A 70 1.95 -18.59 13.68
N VAL A 71 3.25 -18.80 13.47
CA VAL A 71 4.26 -18.68 14.50
C VAL A 71 5.32 -17.64 14.11
N PRO A 72 5.89 -16.90 15.08
CA PRO A 72 6.99 -15.99 14.83
C PRO A 72 8.18 -16.63 14.13
N THR A 73 8.78 -15.91 13.19
CA THR A 73 10.03 -16.29 12.54
C THR A 73 10.96 -15.08 12.30
N SER A 74 12.19 -15.36 11.92
CA SER A 74 13.16 -14.31 11.55
C SER A 74 12.93 -13.82 10.12
N TRP A 75 13.32 -12.57 9.85
CA TRP A 75 13.35 -12.02 8.49
C TRP A 75 14.16 -12.86 7.50
N ALA A 76 15.28 -13.43 7.92
CA ALA A 76 16.10 -14.26 7.05
C ALA A 76 15.36 -15.54 6.62
N ASP A 77 14.70 -16.20 7.58
CA ASP A 77 13.92 -17.42 7.33
C ASP A 77 12.69 -17.14 6.46
N ALA A 78 11.90 -16.11 6.79
CA ALA A 78 10.74 -15.71 5.99
C ALA A 78 11.12 -15.39 4.54
N LEU A 79 12.14 -14.55 4.33
CA LEU A 79 12.59 -14.19 2.98
C LEU A 79 13.15 -15.40 2.22
N ASN A 80 13.86 -16.31 2.88
CA ASN A 80 14.38 -17.52 2.21
C ASN A 80 13.25 -18.43 1.73
N ILE A 81 12.23 -18.68 2.56
CA ILE A 81 11.06 -19.49 2.20
C ILE A 81 10.36 -18.86 0.98
N ILE A 82 10.14 -17.55 1.01
CA ILE A 82 9.50 -16.82 -0.08
C ILE A 82 10.30 -16.94 -1.37
N VAL A 83 11.61 -16.68 -1.31
CA VAL A 83 12.50 -16.71 -2.49
C VAL A 83 12.57 -18.11 -3.10
N GLU A 84 12.64 -19.16 -2.27
CA GLU A 84 12.61 -20.54 -2.72
C GLU A 84 11.32 -20.83 -3.51
N LYS A 85 10.16 -20.46 -2.95
CA LYS A 85 8.85 -20.68 -3.59
C LYS A 85 8.67 -19.93 -4.90
N PHE A 86 9.07 -18.67 -4.95
CA PHE A 86 9.04 -17.90 -6.20
C PHE A 86 10.01 -18.44 -7.25
N SER A 87 11.17 -18.96 -6.84
CA SER A 87 12.16 -19.51 -7.79
C SER A 87 11.72 -20.84 -8.41
N GLU A 88 10.85 -21.60 -7.73
CA GLU A 88 10.31 -22.88 -8.19
C GLU A 88 9.03 -22.76 -9.01
N THR A 89 8.44 -21.55 -9.10
CA THR A 89 7.11 -21.34 -9.68
C THR A 89 7.21 -20.67 -11.04
N ASP A 90 6.43 -21.18 -11.99
CA ASP A 90 6.33 -20.59 -13.32
C ASP A 90 5.66 -19.21 -13.27
N PRO A 91 6.08 -18.24 -14.11
CA PRO A 91 5.51 -16.88 -14.11
C PRO A 91 3.98 -16.84 -14.26
N GLU A 92 3.40 -17.71 -15.08
CA GLU A 92 1.95 -17.77 -15.32
C GLU A 92 1.16 -18.27 -14.11
N SER A 93 1.80 -18.97 -13.18
CA SER A 93 1.21 -19.46 -11.92
C SER A 93 1.45 -18.52 -10.75
N THR A 94 2.06 -17.35 -11.00
CA THR A 94 2.40 -16.36 -9.99
C THR A 94 1.48 -15.15 -10.11
N VAL A 95 0.87 -14.74 -9.00
CA VAL A 95 0.06 -13.51 -8.92
C VAL A 95 0.65 -12.54 -7.91
N VAL A 96 0.73 -11.27 -8.28
CA VAL A 96 1.16 -10.19 -7.40
C VAL A 96 0.00 -9.22 -7.21
N VAL A 97 -0.33 -8.88 -5.97
CA VAL A 97 -1.46 -8.01 -5.64
C VAL A 97 -0.97 -6.80 -4.87
N GLY A 98 -1.12 -5.62 -5.48
CA GLY A 98 -0.78 -4.34 -4.85
C GLY A 98 -1.91 -3.78 -3.99
N SER A 99 -1.68 -2.60 -3.42
CA SER A 99 -2.55 -2.02 -2.40
C SER A 99 -2.98 -0.61 -2.74
N ALA A 100 -4.28 -0.36 -2.74
CA ALA A 100 -4.85 1.00 -2.84
C ALA A 100 -4.62 1.83 -1.56
N GLN A 101 -4.14 1.20 -0.48
CA GLN A 101 -3.69 1.85 0.75
C GLN A 101 -2.16 2.08 0.77
N GLY A 102 -1.43 1.40 -0.11
CA GLY A 102 0.01 1.55 -0.28
C GLY A 102 0.37 2.82 -1.05
N THR A 103 1.61 3.25 -0.92
CA THR A 103 2.14 4.45 -1.61
C THR A 103 2.34 4.21 -3.11
N ASN A 104 2.54 5.28 -3.87
CA ASN A 104 2.91 5.18 -5.27
C ASN A 104 4.23 4.44 -5.44
N GLU A 105 5.21 4.71 -4.58
CA GLU A 105 6.54 4.11 -4.59
C GLU A 105 6.48 2.61 -4.34
N GLU A 106 5.65 2.17 -3.39
CA GLU A 106 5.43 0.75 -3.11
C GLU A 106 4.79 0.02 -4.30
N ASN A 107 3.70 0.57 -4.83
CA ASN A 107 3.00 -0.05 -5.95
C ASN A 107 3.86 -0.05 -7.23
N TYR A 108 4.65 0.99 -7.45
CA TYR A 108 5.58 1.05 -8.58
C TYR A 108 6.64 -0.05 -8.48
N LEU A 109 7.25 -0.17 -7.31
CA LEU A 109 8.27 -1.18 -7.06
C LEU A 109 7.71 -2.60 -7.13
N LEU A 110 6.48 -2.80 -6.65
CA LEU A 110 5.77 -4.06 -6.76
C LEU A 110 5.50 -4.42 -8.22
N GLY A 111 5.13 -3.44 -9.05
CA GLY A 111 4.99 -3.60 -10.49
C GLY A 111 6.31 -3.99 -11.18
N LYS A 112 7.45 -3.44 -10.74
CA LYS A 112 8.79 -3.84 -11.19
C LYS A 112 9.12 -5.26 -10.74
N LEU A 113 8.90 -5.62 -9.48
CA LEU A 113 9.09 -6.98 -8.99
C LEU A 113 8.30 -7.99 -9.85
N ALA A 114 7.02 -7.72 -10.10
CA ALA A 114 6.17 -8.59 -10.90
C ALA A 114 6.69 -8.79 -12.33
N ARG A 115 6.97 -7.70 -13.06
CA ARG A 115 7.29 -7.76 -14.50
C ARG A 115 8.76 -7.98 -14.81
N GLU A 116 9.64 -7.40 -14.02
CA GLU A 116 11.08 -7.42 -14.29
C GLU A 116 11.78 -8.59 -13.64
N VAL A 117 11.28 -9.07 -12.50
CA VAL A 117 11.92 -10.14 -11.73
C VAL A 117 11.14 -11.44 -11.85
N LEU A 118 9.86 -11.43 -11.47
CA LEU A 118 8.99 -12.62 -11.49
C LEU A 118 8.46 -12.96 -12.89
N LYS A 119 8.55 -12.01 -13.83
CA LYS A 119 8.07 -12.15 -15.22
C LYS A 119 6.58 -12.47 -15.33
N THR A 120 5.79 -12.16 -14.31
CA THR A 120 4.34 -12.32 -14.33
C THR A 120 3.65 -11.06 -14.82
N GLU A 121 2.62 -11.23 -15.63
CA GLU A 121 1.66 -10.17 -16.00
C GLU A 121 0.39 -10.22 -15.14
N SER A 122 0.26 -11.22 -14.27
CA SER A 122 -0.91 -11.40 -13.40
C SER A 122 -0.80 -10.50 -12.18
N ILE A 123 -1.23 -9.24 -12.35
CA ILE A 123 -1.19 -8.23 -11.30
C ILE A 123 -2.60 -7.79 -10.92
N GLY A 124 -2.87 -7.76 -9.61
CA GLY A 124 -4.13 -7.30 -9.05
C GLY A 124 -4.00 -6.13 -8.10
N LEU A 125 -5.16 -5.63 -7.68
CA LEU A 125 -5.26 -4.54 -6.72
C LEU A 125 -6.22 -4.92 -5.59
N PHE A 126 -5.74 -4.79 -4.36
CA PHE A 126 -6.52 -4.97 -3.15
C PHE A 126 -6.62 -3.64 -2.38
N GLY A 127 -7.65 -3.50 -1.54
CA GLY A 127 -7.93 -2.29 -0.81
C GLY A 127 -9.22 -2.42 -0.01
N ARG A 128 -9.61 -1.36 0.71
CA ARG A 128 -10.90 -1.27 1.38
C ARG A 128 -12.04 -1.28 0.35
N GLU A 129 -13.17 -1.84 0.75
CA GLU A 129 -14.37 -1.84 -0.07
C GLU A 129 -14.97 -0.43 -0.17
N PRO A 130 -15.68 -0.11 -1.26
CA PRO A 130 -16.41 1.15 -1.36
C PRO A 130 -17.40 1.29 -0.20
N GLY A 131 -17.39 2.45 0.44
CA GLY A 131 -18.38 2.82 1.44
C GLY A 131 -19.39 3.82 0.90
N GLU A 132 -20.17 4.42 1.80
CA GLU A 132 -21.13 5.45 1.42
C GLU A 132 -20.44 6.77 1.04
N GLU A 133 -20.94 7.40 -0.03
CA GLU A 133 -20.57 8.76 -0.41
C GLU A 133 -21.45 9.75 0.37
N HIS A 134 -20.82 10.73 1.02
CA HIS A 134 -21.52 11.84 1.66
C HIS A 134 -21.02 13.18 1.14
N LYS A 135 -21.89 13.90 0.42
CA LYS A 135 -21.59 15.23 -0.13
C LYS A 135 -22.14 16.32 0.79
N PHE A 136 -21.25 17.16 1.30
CA PHE A 136 -21.58 18.35 2.09
C PHE A 136 -21.26 19.61 1.29
N PRO A 137 -21.81 20.78 1.66
CA PRO A 137 -21.55 22.02 0.92
C PRO A 137 -20.07 22.42 0.84
N GLN A 138 -19.24 22.04 1.83
CA GLN A 138 -17.83 22.42 1.88
C GLN A 138 -16.83 21.26 1.72
N PHE A 139 -17.27 20.01 1.81
CA PHE A 139 -16.39 18.84 1.68
C PHE A 139 -17.19 17.60 1.26
N THR A 140 -16.49 16.56 0.81
CA THR A 140 -17.07 15.26 0.47
C THR A 140 -16.36 14.18 1.28
N ILE A 141 -17.10 13.16 1.70
CA ILE A 141 -16.56 11.87 2.11
C ILE A 141 -16.78 10.95 0.92
N ASP A 142 -15.70 10.57 0.22
CA ASP A 142 -15.79 9.80 -1.01
C ASP A 142 -16.18 8.33 -0.73
N ALA A 143 -16.85 7.69 -1.69
CA ALA A 143 -17.18 6.27 -1.62
C ALA A 143 -15.92 5.40 -1.66
N ASP A 144 -14.88 5.81 -2.41
CA ASP A 144 -13.60 5.12 -2.41
C ASP A 144 -12.86 5.39 -1.09
N LYS A 145 -12.84 4.37 -0.22
CA LYS A 145 -12.21 4.40 1.10
C LYS A 145 -10.71 4.11 1.07
N ASN A 146 -10.06 4.38 -0.06
CA ASN A 146 -8.62 4.20 -0.23
C ASN A 146 -7.97 5.53 -0.62
N PRO A 147 -6.84 5.91 0.02
CA PRO A 147 -6.18 7.17 -0.27
C PRO A 147 -5.49 7.18 -1.63
N ASN A 148 -5.24 6.00 -2.23
CA ASN A 148 -4.34 5.87 -3.37
C ASN A 148 -4.82 4.92 -4.48
N THR A 149 -6.13 4.68 -4.64
CA THR A 149 -6.62 3.79 -5.72
C THR A 149 -6.10 4.22 -7.09
N ARG A 150 -6.21 5.52 -7.42
CA ARG A 150 -5.75 6.06 -8.70
C ARG A 150 -4.25 5.82 -8.89
N GLY A 151 -3.45 6.17 -7.89
CA GLY A 151 -2.00 5.99 -7.95
C GLY A 151 -1.60 4.53 -8.06
N ALA A 152 -2.23 3.63 -7.30
CA ALA A 152 -1.98 2.20 -7.39
C ALA A 152 -2.27 1.65 -8.80
N LEU A 153 -3.38 2.06 -9.43
CA LEU A 153 -3.69 1.68 -10.82
C LEU A 153 -2.62 2.18 -11.80
N ASP A 154 -2.22 3.45 -11.69
CA ASP A 154 -1.21 4.07 -12.55
C ASP A 154 0.15 3.36 -12.41
N MET A 155 0.60 3.14 -11.17
CA MET A 155 1.91 2.56 -10.86
C MET A 155 1.99 1.07 -11.22
N LEU A 156 0.91 0.32 -11.00
CA LEU A 156 0.82 -1.08 -11.39
C LEU A 156 0.50 -1.26 -12.88
N LYS A 157 0.25 -0.17 -13.63
CA LYS A 157 -0.16 -0.17 -15.04
C LYS A 157 -1.40 -1.02 -15.29
N LEU A 158 -2.37 -0.91 -14.39
CA LEU A 158 -3.65 -1.61 -14.48
C LEU A 158 -4.65 -0.71 -15.21
N GLY A 159 -5.08 -1.13 -16.41
CA GLY A 159 -6.17 -0.46 -17.12
C GLY A 159 -7.55 -0.85 -16.57
N ASP A 160 -8.59 -0.10 -16.95
CA ASP A 160 -9.98 -0.36 -16.54
C ASP A 160 -10.43 -1.80 -16.87
N ASP A 161 -9.95 -2.36 -17.98
CA ASP A 161 -10.33 -3.69 -18.49
C ASP A 161 -9.31 -4.81 -18.18
N ALA A 162 -8.13 -4.48 -17.66
CA ALA A 162 -7.01 -5.41 -17.44
C ALA A 162 -6.65 -5.60 -15.96
N SER A 163 -7.40 -4.98 -15.04
CA SER A 163 -7.16 -5.07 -13.60
C SER A 163 -7.87 -6.29 -12.98
N LEU A 164 -7.12 -7.10 -12.25
CA LEU A 164 -7.71 -8.09 -11.34
C LEU A 164 -8.29 -7.33 -10.14
N THR A 165 -9.58 -6.99 -10.22
CA THR A 165 -10.39 -6.38 -9.15
C THR A 165 -11.69 -7.16 -8.94
N GLY A 166 -12.28 -7.06 -7.74
CA GLY A 166 -13.53 -7.77 -7.42
C GLY A 166 -13.45 -9.26 -7.73
N ASP A 167 -14.47 -9.80 -8.40
CA ASP A 167 -14.53 -11.23 -8.76
C ASP A 167 -13.38 -11.66 -9.69
N ALA A 168 -12.89 -10.78 -10.57
CA ALA A 168 -11.78 -11.10 -11.45
C ALA A 168 -10.51 -11.38 -10.63
N LEU A 169 -10.26 -10.59 -9.57
CA LEU A 169 -9.15 -10.83 -8.64
C LEU A 169 -9.21 -12.22 -8.03
N TRP A 170 -10.35 -12.57 -7.45
CA TRP A 170 -10.50 -13.84 -6.75
C TRP A 170 -10.40 -15.04 -7.69
N ASN A 171 -10.94 -14.93 -8.91
CA ASN A 171 -10.77 -15.96 -9.93
C ASN A 171 -9.30 -16.12 -10.37
N GLY A 172 -8.55 -15.02 -10.47
CA GLY A 172 -7.11 -15.08 -10.76
C GLY A 172 -6.32 -15.75 -9.64
N ILE A 173 -6.59 -15.35 -8.39
CA ILE A 173 -5.96 -15.90 -7.20
C ILE A 173 -6.24 -17.40 -7.05
N ALA A 174 -7.48 -17.83 -7.24
CA ALA A 174 -7.88 -19.24 -7.07
C ALA A 174 -7.17 -20.22 -8.04
N ASN A 175 -6.58 -19.71 -9.12
CA ASN A 175 -5.83 -20.50 -10.10
C ASN A 175 -4.30 -20.34 -9.96
N ALA A 176 -3.84 -19.57 -8.99
CA ALA A 176 -2.42 -19.31 -8.76
C ALA A 176 -1.79 -20.37 -7.85
N LYS A 177 -0.51 -20.67 -8.09
CA LYS A 177 0.29 -21.48 -7.16
C LYS A 177 0.91 -20.60 -6.07
N VAL A 178 1.44 -19.44 -6.47
CA VAL A 178 2.08 -18.49 -5.54
C VAL A 178 1.41 -17.13 -5.66
N VAL A 179 1.01 -16.57 -4.52
CA VAL A 179 0.45 -15.22 -4.43
C VAL A 179 1.28 -14.39 -3.47
N TYR A 180 1.67 -13.19 -3.89
CA TYR A 180 2.18 -12.15 -2.98
C TYR A 180 1.21 -10.98 -2.94
N LEU A 181 0.55 -10.82 -1.80
CA LEU A 181 -0.47 -9.81 -1.56
C LEU A 181 0.06 -8.79 -0.55
N VAL A 182 0.21 -7.55 -1.01
CA VAL A 182 0.48 -6.41 -0.13
C VAL A 182 -0.86 -5.89 0.36
N ASN A 183 -1.15 -6.10 1.64
CA ASN A 183 -2.33 -5.58 2.30
C ASN A 183 -2.00 -4.25 3.00
N GLY A 184 -2.96 -3.34 2.95
CA GLY A 184 -2.97 -2.12 3.79
C GLY A 184 -4.37 -1.81 4.32
N ALA A 185 -5.30 -2.75 4.17
CA ALA A 185 -6.70 -2.67 4.57
C ALA A 185 -7.03 -3.82 5.55
N PRO A 186 -6.38 -3.87 6.73
CA PRO A 186 -6.50 -4.98 7.68
C PRO A 186 -7.93 -5.17 8.23
N GLU A 187 -8.74 -4.11 8.20
CA GLU A 187 -10.14 -4.13 8.65
C GLU A 187 -11.12 -4.62 7.58
N ARG A 188 -10.66 -4.91 6.34
CA ARG A 188 -11.52 -5.43 5.30
C ARG A 188 -11.90 -6.88 5.61
N PRO A 189 -13.18 -7.21 5.84
CA PRO A 189 -13.60 -8.58 6.01
C PRO A 189 -13.44 -9.35 4.69
N LEU A 190 -13.16 -10.64 4.79
CA LEU A 190 -13.19 -11.55 3.64
C LEU A 190 -14.60 -12.11 3.46
N ASP A 191 -15.16 -11.94 2.26
CA ASP A 191 -16.31 -12.72 1.84
C ASP A 191 -15.91 -14.17 1.53
N GLU A 192 -16.93 -15.03 1.35
CA GLU A 192 -16.72 -16.46 1.14
C GLU A 192 -15.96 -16.75 -0.17
N THR A 193 -16.17 -15.95 -1.22
CA THR A 193 -15.49 -16.11 -2.51
C THR A 193 -14.00 -15.80 -2.37
N ALA A 194 -13.68 -14.69 -1.71
CA ALA A 194 -12.31 -14.26 -1.46
C ALA A 194 -11.56 -15.26 -0.58
N LYS A 195 -12.22 -15.74 0.48
CA LYS A 195 -11.67 -16.75 1.38
C LYS A 195 -11.35 -18.06 0.63
N GLN A 196 -12.30 -18.59 -0.14
CA GLN A 196 -12.10 -19.81 -0.91
C GLN A 196 -10.98 -19.67 -1.95
N ALA A 197 -10.87 -18.49 -2.58
CA ALA A 197 -9.80 -18.22 -3.52
C ALA A 197 -8.42 -18.26 -2.85
N LEU A 198 -8.28 -17.62 -1.69
CA LEU A 198 -7.02 -17.58 -0.93
C LEU A 198 -6.65 -18.96 -0.35
N GLU A 199 -7.63 -19.73 0.13
CA GLU A 199 -7.42 -21.11 0.64
C GLU A 199 -7.01 -22.10 -0.47
N ALA A 200 -7.28 -21.79 -1.74
CA ALA A 200 -6.92 -22.63 -2.88
C ALA A 200 -5.47 -22.43 -3.36
N VAL A 201 -4.78 -21.39 -2.90
CA VAL A 201 -3.40 -21.07 -3.29
C VAL A 201 -2.43 -22.05 -2.62
N ASP A 202 -1.43 -22.55 -3.37
CA ASP A 202 -0.43 -23.48 -2.81
C ASP A 202 0.54 -22.77 -1.84
N PHE A 203 0.84 -21.50 -2.07
CA PHE A 203 1.68 -20.67 -1.19
C PHE A 203 1.28 -19.18 -1.24
N LEU A 204 0.82 -18.66 -0.10
CA LEU A 204 0.36 -17.28 0.06
C LEU A 204 1.32 -16.47 0.94
N VAL A 205 1.85 -15.39 0.39
CA VAL A 205 2.63 -14.37 1.11
C VAL A 205 1.76 -13.14 1.31
N VAL A 206 1.63 -12.71 2.56
CA VAL A 206 0.89 -11.49 2.91
C VAL A 206 1.84 -10.50 3.57
N GLN A 207 1.91 -9.29 3.04
CA GLN A 207 2.56 -8.17 3.73
C GLN A 207 1.46 -7.29 4.33
N ASP A 208 1.46 -7.10 5.64
CA ASP A 208 0.37 -6.43 6.34
C ASP A 208 0.87 -5.70 7.59
N ILE A 209 0.02 -4.85 8.16
CA ILE A 209 0.27 -4.11 9.39
C ILE A 209 -0.39 -4.75 10.62
N PHE A 210 -1.38 -5.63 10.44
CA PHE A 210 -2.05 -6.43 11.47
C PHE A 210 -2.25 -7.88 11.03
N GLU A 211 -2.53 -8.77 11.99
CA GLU A 211 -2.98 -10.14 11.72
C GLU A 211 -4.45 -10.15 11.25
N SER A 212 -4.68 -9.64 10.04
CA SER A 212 -5.98 -9.56 9.38
C SER A 212 -6.53 -10.94 8.98
N ASP A 213 -7.79 -11.00 8.56
CA ASP A 213 -8.40 -12.21 7.98
C ASP A 213 -7.59 -12.76 6.80
N VAL A 214 -6.96 -11.88 6.01
CA VAL A 214 -6.08 -12.26 4.90
C VAL A 214 -4.76 -12.84 5.43
N ALA A 215 -4.15 -12.17 6.40
CA ALA A 215 -2.90 -12.64 7.01
C ALA A 215 -3.07 -14.01 7.68
N GLN A 216 -4.23 -14.27 8.31
CA GLN A 216 -4.56 -15.55 8.94
C GLN A 216 -4.66 -16.73 7.96
N LEU A 217 -4.71 -16.49 6.64
CA LEU A 217 -4.66 -17.53 5.61
C LEU A 217 -3.26 -17.71 5.02
N ALA A 218 -2.32 -16.79 5.28
CA ALA A 218 -1.01 -16.79 4.64
C ALA A 218 -0.07 -17.87 5.15
N ASP A 219 0.84 -18.35 4.30
CA ASP A 219 1.96 -19.20 4.70
C ASP A 219 3.10 -18.40 5.31
N VAL A 220 3.30 -17.17 4.84
CA VAL A 220 4.27 -16.22 5.39
C VAL A 220 3.62 -14.84 5.48
N VAL A 221 3.74 -14.21 6.66
CA VAL A 221 3.32 -12.82 6.89
C VAL A 221 4.54 -11.94 7.13
N LEU A 222 4.65 -10.85 6.37
CA LEU A 222 5.71 -9.85 6.51
C LEU A 222 5.15 -8.56 7.14
N PRO A 223 5.71 -8.07 8.26
CA PRO A 223 5.22 -6.87 8.92
C PRO A 223 5.64 -5.60 8.15
N GLY A 224 4.65 -4.97 7.51
CA GLY A 224 4.77 -3.66 6.86
C GLY A 224 4.49 -2.51 7.83
N VAL A 225 4.39 -1.29 7.29
CA VAL A 225 4.26 -0.06 8.10
C VAL A 225 3.12 0.84 7.65
N THR A 226 2.62 1.68 8.55
CA THR A 226 1.53 2.61 8.25
C THR A 226 2.02 3.85 7.52
N PHE A 227 1.10 4.66 6.99
CA PHE A 227 1.40 5.95 6.38
C PHE A 227 2.21 6.90 7.29
N ALA A 228 2.16 6.73 8.61
CA ALA A 228 2.84 7.58 9.58
C ALA A 228 4.26 7.10 9.91
N GLU A 229 4.67 5.96 9.38
CA GLU A 229 5.94 5.27 9.67
C GLU A 229 6.87 5.25 8.44
N LYS A 230 6.49 5.95 7.36
CA LYS A 230 7.22 5.99 6.07
C LYS A 230 7.03 7.31 5.34
N ASP A 231 7.96 7.60 4.43
CA ASP A 231 7.81 8.62 3.39
C ASP A 231 7.30 7.99 2.10
N GLY A 232 6.54 8.75 1.33
CA GLY A 232 6.03 8.35 0.01
C GLY A 232 5.01 9.34 -0.52
N SER A 233 4.21 8.91 -1.49
CA SER A 233 3.15 9.72 -2.08
C SER A 233 1.87 8.93 -2.33
N PHE A 234 0.75 9.64 -2.32
CA PHE A 234 -0.55 9.17 -2.78
C PHE A 234 -1.04 10.04 -3.92
N THR A 235 -1.74 9.43 -4.88
CA THR A 235 -2.50 10.10 -5.93
C THR A 235 -3.99 9.99 -5.61
N ASN A 236 -4.61 11.12 -5.30
CA ASN A 236 -6.02 11.18 -4.94
C ASN A 236 -6.95 11.03 -6.19
N ALA A 237 -8.25 10.89 -5.96
CA ALA A 237 -9.23 10.70 -7.04
C ALA A 237 -9.31 11.87 -8.06
N LYS A 238 -8.82 13.06 -7.69
CA LYS A 238 -8.77 14.24 -8.56
C LYS A 238 -7.40 14.44 -9.22
N GLY A 239 -6.51 13.45 -9.14
CA GLY A 239 -5.19 13.48 -9.76
C GLY A 239 -4.19 14.38 -9.04
N TRP A 240 -4.41 14.74 -7.76
CA TRP A 240 -3.35 15.35 -6.97
C TRP A 240 -2.41 14.28 -6.43
N VAL A 241 -1.13 14.37 -6.77
CA VAL A 241 -0.05 13.63 -6.14
C VAL A 241 0.42 14.42 -4.92
N GLN A 242 0.35 13.80 -3.75
CA GLN A 242 0.56 14.44 -2.46
C GLN A 242 1.52 13.62 -1.60
N ARG A 243 2.38 14.29 -0.82
CA ARG A 243 3.44 13.66 -0.04
C ARG A 243 2.97 13.25 1.35
N ILE A 244 3.27 12.01 1.73
CA ILE A 244 3.23 11.57 3.12
C ILE A 244 4.64 11.57 3.70
N HIS A 245 4.72 11.81 5.00
CA HIS A 245 5.96 11.92 5.74
C HIS A 245 5.95 11.03 6.97
N GLN A 246 7.10 10.44 7.26
CA GLN A 246 7.29 9.69 8.48
C GLN A 246 7.14 10.61 9.70
N ALA A 247 6.26 10.23 10.60
CA ALA A 247 6.05 10.85 11.90
C ALA A 247 6.72 10.04 13.00
N VAL A 248 6.56 8.72 13.01
CA VAL A 248 7.03 7.83 14.09
C VAL A 248 7.84 6.67 13.53
N ASP A 249 8.58 5.99 14.40
CA ASP A 249 9.35 4.81 14.01
C ASP A 249 8.45 3.57 13.88
N PRO A 250 8.73 2.65 12.94
CA PRO A 250 8.04 1.36 12.85
C PRO A 250 8.08 0.55 14.15
N PRO A 251 7.01 -0.21 14.48
CA PRO A 251 6.99 -1.03 15.68
C PRO A 251 7.84 -2.31 15.53
N GLY A 252 8.67 -2.60 16.54
CA GLY A 252 9.43 -3.85 16.61
C GLY A 252 10.44 -4.00 15.47
N GLU A 253 10.30 -5.07 14.68
CA GLU A 253 11.10 -5.36 13.49
C GLU A 253 10.32 -5.13 12.18
N ALA A 254 9.17 -4.45 12.23
CA ALA A 254 8.44 -4.05 11.02
C ALA A 254 9.32 -3.20 10.11
N ARG A 255 9.15 -3.35 8.79
CA ARG A 255 9.99 -2.67 7.79
C ARG A 255 9.14 -1.92 6.78
N VAL A 256 9.73 -0.85 6.23
CA VAL A 256 9.06 -0.07 5.20
C VAL A 256 8.75 -0.94 3.99
N ASP A 257 7.52 -0.84 3.50
CA ASP A 257 6.96 -1.77 2.52
C ASP A 257 7.79 -1.88 1.24
N TRP A 258 8.26 -0.76 0.68
CA TRP A 258 9.11 -0.78 -0.52
C TRP A 258 10.48 -1.41 -0.25
N GLU A 259 11.02 -1.32 0.97
CA GLU A 259 12.29 -1.99 1.32
C GLU A 259 12.12 -3.51 1.35
N ILE A 260 10.96 -4.00 1.79
CA ILE A 260 10.63 -5.43 1.77
C ILE A 260 10.59 -5.92 0.32
N ILE A 261 9.86 -5.21 -0.55
CA ILE A 261 9.73 -5.53 -1.98
C ILE A 261 11.12 -5.52 -2.65
N GLN A 262 11.94 -4.50 -2.39
CA GLN A 262 13.32 -4.42 -2.90
C GLN A 262 14.17 -5.60 -2.43
N GLN A 263 14.07 -5.98 -1.16
CA GLN A 263 14.84 -7.08 -0.59
C GLN A 263 14.47 -8.43 -1.20
N LEU A 264 13.20 -8.64 -1.54
CA LEU A 264 12.74 -9.80 -2.29
C LEU A 264 13.27 -9.76 -3.73
N ALA A 265 13.10 -8.62 -4.42
CA ALA A 265 13.59 -8.44 -5.78
C ALA A 265 15.09 -8.75 -5.91
N LYS A 266 15.93 -8.19 -5.02
CA LYS A 266 17.38 -8.45 -4.99
C LYS A 266 17.71 -9.93 -4.79
N ARG A 267 17.01 -10.63 -3.89
CA ARG A 267 17.25 -12.06 -3.63
C ARG A 267 16.81 -12.96 -4.78
N LEU A 268 15.82 -12.52 -5.54
CA LEU A 268 15.35 -13.17 -6.76
C LEU A 268 16.19 -12.79 -8.01
N GLY A 269 17.30 -12.06 -7.82
CA GLY A 269 18.23 -11.71 -8.90
C GLY A 269 17.90 -10.43 -9.66
N GLY A 270 16.95 -9.62 -9.17
CA GLY A 270 16.62 -8.32 -9.73
C GLY A 270 17.65 -7.24 -9.40
N GLU A 271 17.87 -6.32 -10.35
CA GLU A 271 18.76 -5.16 -10.21
C GLU A 271 17.97 -3.93 -9.73
N ILE A 272 17.44 -4.00 -8.51
CA ILE A 272 16.67 -2.93 -7.88
C ILE A 272 17.44 -2.42 -6.66
N ASP A 273 17.86 -1.14 -6.64
CA ASP A 273 18.72 -0.59 -5.58
C ASP A 273 18.45 0.89 -5.28
N TYR A 274 17.37 1.16 -4.56
CA TYR A 274 17.01 2.47 -4.01
C TYR A 274 17.40 2.59 -2.54
N HIS A 275 17.74 3.81 -2.14
CA HIS A 275 18.18 4.18 -0.79
C HIS A 275 17.13 4.95 0.00
N PHE A 276 16.20 5.61 -0.69
CA PHE A 276 15.07 6.32 -0.09
C PHE A 276 13.92 6.47 -1.10
N ALA A 277 12.69 6.64 -0.61
CA ALA A 277 11.48 6.72 -1.44
C ALA A 277 11.54 7.81 -2.52
N GLY A 278 12.29 8.89 -2.30
CA GLY A 278 12.50 9.95 -3.27
C GLY A 278 13.24 9.51 -4.55
N GLU A 279 14.12 8.50 -4.49
CA GLU A 279 14.73 7.93 -5.70
C GLU A 279 13.69 7.18 -6.54
N ILE A 280 12.78 6.48 -5.89
CA ILE A 280 11.66 5.80 -6.55
C ILE A 280 10.73 6.84 -7.18
N ALA A 281 10.43 7.94 -6.49
CA ALA A 281 9.61 9.02 -7.03
C ALA A 281 10.26 9.75 -8.22
N LEU A 282 11.60 9.85 -8.25
CA LEU A 282 12.31 10.35 -9.43
C LEU A 282 12.13 9.41 -10.62
N GLU A 283 12.28 8.10 -10.41
CA GLU A 283 12.08 7.13 -11.48
C GLU A 283 10.62 7.07 -11.96
N ILE A 284 9.65 7.21 -11.05
CA ILE A 284 8.23 7.37 -11.38
C ILE A 284 8.05 8.57 -12.31
N ALA A 285 8.61 9.73 -11.97
CA ALA A 285 8.49 10.93 -12.79
C ALA A 285 9.13 10.78 -14.18
N GLU A 286 10.16 9.96 -14.31
CA GLU A 286 10.81 9.67 -15.60
C GLU A 286 10.03 8.67 -16.46
N ASN A 287 9.33 7.71 -15.85
CA ASN A 287 8.84 6.52 -16.55
C ASN A 287 7.32 6.33 -16.54
N VAL A 288 6.58 7.03 -15.68
CA VAL A 288 5.11 6.92 -15.60
C VAL A 288 4.48 8.12 -16.33
N PRO A 289 3.61 7.88 -17.34
CA PRO A 289 2.90 8.94 -18.04
C PRO A 289 2.17 9.88 -17.07
N ASP A 290 2.18 11.18 -17.36
CA ASP A 290 1.59 12.27 -16.56
C ASP A 290 2.27 12.60 -15.21
N TYR A 291 3.20 11.77 -14.71
CA TYR A 291 3.88 11.99 -13.42
C TYR A 291 5.19 12.81 -13.52
N GLN A 292 5.48 13.49 -14.63
CA GLN A 292 6.77 14.17 -14.88
C GLN A 292 7.12 15.26 -13.84
N ASP A 293 6.10 15.82 -13.20
CA ASP A 293 6.25 16.80 -12.12
C ASP A 293 6.12 16.21 -10.71
N ALA A 294 5.89 14.90 -10.58
CA ALA A 294 5.62 14.21 -9.32
C ALA A 294 6.90 13.75 -8.58
N THR A 295 8.00 14.50 -8.67
CA THR A 295 9.17 14.26 -7.79
C THR A 295 8.86 14.73 -6.36
N HIS A 296 9.41 14.07 -5.33
CA HIS A 296 9.19 14.49 -3.93
C HIS A 296 9.52 15.96 -3.65
N GLN A 297 10.49 16.53 -4.39
CA GLN A 297 10.85 17.94 -4.30
C GLN A 297 9.76 18.86 -4.88
N LYS A 298 9.20 18.51 -6.04
CA LYS A 298 8.15 19.29 -6.71
C LYS A 298 6.79 19.15 -6.01
N ILE A 299 6.45 17.95 -5.53
CA ILE A 299 5.25 17.68 -4.73
C ILE A 299 5.24 18.59 -3.50
N GLY A 300 6.35 18.61 -2.74
CA GLY A 300 6.46 19.39 -1.51
C GLY A 300 5.29 19.16 -0.55
N ASP A 301 4.87 20.21 0.15
CA ASP A 301 3.69 20.19 1.03
C ASP A 301 2.38 20.50 0.27
N GLY A 302 2.47 21.05 -0.94
CA GLY A 302 1.30 21.50 -1.72
C GLY A 302 0.64 20.37 -2.49
N GLY A 303 1.43 19.41 -2.97
CA GLY A 303 0.98 18.48 -4.00
C GLY A 303 1.16 19.04 -5.40
N VAL A 304 1.11 18.15 -6.39
CA VAL A 304 1.10 18.49 -7.82
C VAL A 304 -0.11 17.82 -8.46
N ASN A 305 -0.85 18.54 -9.30
CA ASN A 305 -1.99 17.98 -10.00
C ASN A 305 -1.58 17.48 -11.39
N LEU A 306 -1.91 16.23 -11.72
CA LEU A 306 -1.59 15.60 -13.01
C LEU A 306 -2.32 16.25 -14.20
N ALA A 307 -3.43 16.97 -13.96
CA ALA A 307 -4.26 17.57 -15.00
C ALA A 307 -3.86 19.02 -15.38
N SER A 308 -2.79 19.60 -14.78
CA SER A 308 -2.47 21.02 -14.97
C SER A 308 -1.74 21.39 -16.27
N GLU A 309 -1.56 20.48 -17.23
CA GLU A 309 -0.91 20.78 -18.53
C GLU A 309 -1.87 20.89 -19.74
N ASN A 310 -3.15 21.27 -19.54
CA ASN A 310 -4.03 21.63 -20.67
C ASN A 310 -5.00 22.79 -20.36
N SER A 311 -4.49 23.95 -19.95
CA SER A 311 -5.27 25.21 -19.91
C SER A 311 -4.51 26.37 -20.52
#